data_AF-A0A4R6G045-F1
#
_entry.id   AF-A0A4R6G045-F1
#
_cell.length_a   1.000
_cell.length_b   1.000
_cell.length_c   1.000
_cell.angle_alpha   90.00
_cell.angle_beta   90.00
_cell.angle_gamma   90.00
#
_symmetry.space_group_name_H-M   'P 1'
#
loop_
_entity.id
_entity.type
_entity.pdbx_description
1 polymer ?
#
loop_
_entity_poly.entity_id
_entity_poly.type
_entity_poly.pdbx_seq_one_letter_code
_entity_poly.pdbx_strand_id
1 'polypeptide(L)'
;MMKFFLICGLLLSPCLSLSQQNDSLAEPLITFEKKKLLKNINFTFDMRTEFRAYAFRGGDQYYNGMQFQNGYTALGISGKLHERVNFNFRNRFNKGGEVQSLDQLGNNIELAYIDIKASPSLNIKLGKMFASYGGYEYEFSVMDILEYNDIYGNALAFVTGAGITYQALEDHKFGLQVLNSRTMLYEDLYGDVIAEDIQEPI
;
A
#
# COMPACT_ATOMS: atom_id res chain seq x y z
N MET A 1 -44.36 -19.53 -31.42
CA MET A 1 -43.93 -18.16 -31.80
C MET A 1 -44.07 -17.14 -30.67
N MET A 2 -45.24 -17.00 -30.03
CA MET A 2 -45.48 -15.94 -29.01
C MET A 2 -44.54 -15.97 -27.79
N LYS A 3 -44.13 -17.16 -27.33
CA LYS A 3 -43.15 -17.31 -26.22
C LYS A 3 -41.75 -16.83 -26.56
N PHE A 4 -41.33 -16.94 -27.83
CA PHE A 4 -40.01 -16.52 -28.28
C PHE A 4 -39.89 -14.99 -28.32
N PHE A 5 -40.95 -14.32 -28.78
CA PHE A 5 -41.04 -12.85 -28.76
C PHE A 5 -41.03 -12.27 -27.34
N LEU A 6 -41.68 -12.94 -26.38
CA LEU A 6 -41.67 -12.53 -24.97
C LEU A 6 -40.27 -12.63 -24.34
N ILE A 7 -39.52 -13.69 -24.65
CA ILE A 7 -38.14 -13.88 -24.17
C ILE A 7 -37.20 -12.85 -24.80
N CYS A 8 -37.32 -12.60 -26.12
CA CYS A 8 -36.54 -11.55 -26.79
C CYS A 8 -36.87 -10.16 -26.24
N GLY A 9 -38.14 -9.87 -25.94
CA GLY A 9 -38.54 -8.60 -25.34
C GLY A 9 -37.98 -8.40 -23.92
N LEU A 10 -37.97 -9.46 -23.10
CA LEU A 10 -37.36 -9.42 -21.77
C LEU A 10 -35.83 -9.27 -21.82
N LEU A 11 -35.16 -9.92 -22.78
CA LEU A 11 -33.70 -9.80 -22.97
C LEU A 11 -33.27 -8.43 -23.52
N LEU A 12 -34.16 -7.71 -24.22
CA LEU A 12 -33.90 -6.35 -24.73
C LEU A 12 -34.29 -5.24 -23.74
N SER A 13 -35.03 -5.56 -22.67
CA SER A 13 -35.39 -4.60 -21.63
C SER A 13 -34.20 -3.89 -20.94
N PRO A 14 -33.01 -4.49 -20.76
CA PRO A 14 -31.85 -3.78 -20.21
C PRO A 14 -31.20 -2.80 -21.21
N CYS A 15 -31.51 -2.89 -22.51
CA CYS A 15 -31.04 -1.88 -23.47
C CYS A 15 -31.85 -0.57 -23.42
N LEU A 16 -33.02 -0.59 -22.77
CA LEU A 16 -33.89 0.57 -22.59
C LEU A 16 -33.77 1.21 -21.20
N SER A 17 -32.96 0.65 -20.30
CA SER A 17 -32.63 1.34 -19.05
C SER A 17 -31.82 2.59 -19.37
N LEU A 18 -32.36 3.74 -19.00
CA LEU A 18 -31.64 5.00 -18.97
C LEU A 18 -30.30 4.75 -18.26
N SER A 19 -29.20 5.05 -18.96
CA SER A 19 -27.87 5.10 -18.36
C SER A 19 -27.96 5.84 -17.03
N GLN A 20 -27.27 5.33 -15.99
CA GLN A 20 -27.01 6.14 -14.81
C GLN A 20 -26.54 7.52 -15.27
N GLN A 21 -27.13 8.56 -14.68
CA GLN A 21 -26.67 9.93 -14.87
C GLN A 21 -25.16 9.91 -14.62
N ASN A 22 -24.37 10.28 -15.63
CA ASN A 22 -22.91 10.29 -15.52
C ASN A 22 -22.54 11.15 -14.30
N ASP A 23 -22.16 10.50 -13.19
CA ASP A 23 -21.59 11.15 -12.00
C ASP A 23 -20.09 11.46 -12.23
N SER A 24 -19.66 11.37 -13.49
CA SER A 24 -18.41 11.92 -13.98
C SER A 24 -18.35 13.39 -13.62
N LEU A 25 -17.32 13.79 -12.87
CA LEU A 25 -17.06 15.18 -12.54
C LEU A 25 -17.11 16.02 -13.83
N ALA A 26 -18.11 16.89 -13.97
CA ALA A 26 -18.27 17.77 -15.14
C ALA A 26 -17.08 18.75 -15.29
N GLU A 27 -16.37 19.00 -14.19
CA GLU A 27 -15.18 19.83 -14.12
C GLU A 27 -14.08 19.09 -13.33
N PRO A 28 -12.79 19.24 -13.72
CA PRO A 28 -11.71 18.61 -12.99
C PRO A 28 -11.58 19.20 -11.58
N LEU A 29 -11.44 18.31 -10.58
CA LEU A 29 -11.22 18.69 -9.17
C LEU A 29 -9.98 19.61 -9.00
N ILE A 30 -9.00 19.44 -9.88
CA ILE A 30 -7.78 20.25 -9.96
C ILE A 30 -7.83 21.09 -11.25
N THR A 31 -8.22 22.35 -11.10
CA THR A 31 -8.21 23.33 -12.18
C THR A 31 -6.81 23.86 -12.46
N PHE A 32 -6.55 24.33 -13.68
CA PHE A 32 -5.25 24.90 -14.09
C PHE A 32 -4.69 25.97 -13.15
N GLU A 33 -5.54 26.79 -12.54
CA GLU A 33 -5.13 27.84 -11.59
C GLU A 33 -4.47 27.28 -10.32
N LYS A 34 -4.86 26.08 -9.88
CA LYS A 34 -4.32 25.42 -8.68
C LYS A 34 -3.02 24.66 -8.95
N LYS A 35 -2.57 24.58 -10.21
CA LYS A 35 -1.34 23.87 -10.62
C LYS A 35 -0.09 24.33 -9.88
N LYS A 36 -0.01 25.61 -9.51
CA LYS A 36 1.14 26.15 -8.76
C LYS A 36 1.28 25.53 -7.36
N LEU A 37 0.16 25.18 -6.71
CA LEU A 37 0.14 24.52 -5.40
C LEU A 37 0.62 23.07 -5.45
N LEU A 38 0.50 22.42 -6.61
CA LEU A 38 0.84 21.01 -6.82
C LEU A 38 2.23 20.79 -7.43
N LYS A 39 2.97 21.85 -7.77
CA LYS A 39 4.25 21.75 -8.50
C LYS A 39 5.27 20.82 -7.81
N ASN A 40 5.19 20.70 -6.48
CA ASN A 40 6.11 19.93 -5.65
C ASN A 40 5.46 18.70 -5.01
N ILE A 41 4.22 18.35 -5.37
CA ILE A 41 3.49 17.24 -4.78
C ILE A 41 3.11 16.27 -5.90
N ASN A 42 3.38 15.00 -5.68
CA ASN A 42 2.99 13.90 -6.54
C ASN A 42 1.90 13.07 -5.84
N PHE A 43 0.84 12.80 -6.57
CA PHE A 43 -0.27 11.96 -6.13
C PHE A 43 -0.33 10.73 -7.03
N THR A 44 -0.39 9.53 -6.44
CA THR A 44 -0.58 8.28 -7.16
C THR A 44 -1.80 7.55 -6.65
N PHE A 45 -2.60 7.01 -7.57
CA PHE A 45 -3.65 6.05 -7.24
C PHE A 45 -3.32 4.74 -7.96
N ASP A 46 -2.83 3.78 -7.18
CA ASP A 46 -2.31 2.52 -7.68
C ASP A 46 -3.37 1.44 -7.47
N MET A 47 -3.87 0.84 -8.56
CA MET A 47 -4.87 -0.23 -8.50
C MET A 47 -4.46 -1.42 -9.38
N ARG A 48 -4.49 -2.63 -8.79
CA ARG A 48 -4.30 -3.91 -9.49
C ARG A 48 -5.50 -4.81 -9.25
N THR A 49 -6.22 -5.12 -10.33
CA THR A 49 -7.36 -6.04 -10.33
C THR A 49 -6.90 -7.39 -10.87
N GLU A 50 -7.29 -8.46 -10.20
CA GLU A 50 -6.90 -9.83 -10.50
C GLU A 50 -8.14 -10.70 -10.67
N PHE A 51 -8.06 -11.68 -11.55
CA PHE A 51 -9.07 -12.74 -11.68
C PHE A 51 -8.46 -14.06 -11.23
N ARG A 52 -8.84 -14.52 -10.04
CA ARG A 52 -8.23 -15.68 -9.39
C ARG A 52 -9.17 -16.88 -9.46
N ALA A 53 -8.63 -18.02 -9.90
CA ALA A 53 -9.31 -19.31 -9.86
C ALA A 53 -8.72 -20.15 -8.72
N TYR A 54 -9.52 -20.46 -7.70
CA TYR A 54 -9.09 -21.29 -6.58
C TYR A 54 -9.31 -22.76 -6.91
N ALA A 55 -8.30 -23.62 -6.70
CA ALA A 55 -8.47 -25.06 -6.80
C ALA A 55 -9.32 -25.55 -5.61
N PHE A 56 -10.39 -26.29 -5.91
CA PHE A 56 -11.34 -26.86 -4.95
C PHE A 56 -10.66 -27.43 -3.69
N ARG A 57 -10.74 -26.69 -2.59
CA ARG A 57 -10.37 -27.18 -1.25
C ARG A 57 -11.66 -27.25 -0.45
N GLY A 58 -12.13 -28.48 -0.23
CA GLY A 58 -13.45 -28.76 0.35
C GLY A 58 -13.68 -28.07 1.69
N GLY A 59 -14.87 -27.50 1.85
CA GLY A 59 -15.37 -26.86 3.06
C GLY A 59 -16.07 -25.54 2.77
N ASP A 60 -17.17 -25.26 3.48
CA ASP A 60 -18.03 -24.07 3.30
C ASP A 60 -17.34 -22.73 3.65
N GLN A 61 -16.09 -22.77 4.14
CA GLN A 61 -15.28 -21.59 4.48
C GLN A 61 -14.30 -21.15 3.38
N TYR A 62 -14.21 -21.90 2.28
CA TYR A 62 -13.32 -21.57 1.16
C TYR A 62 -14.14 -21.36 -0.11
N TYR A 63 -13.94 -20.21 -0.75
CA TYR A 63 -14.61 -19.89 -2.01
C TYR A 63 -14.23 -20.91 -3.08
N ASN A 64 -15.19 -21.75 -3.48
CA ASN A 64 -15.04 -22.67 -4.60
C ASN A 64 -15.38 -21.93 -5.90
N GLY A 65 -14.39 -21.46 -6.64
CA GLY A 65 -14.62 -20.86 -7.96
C GLY A 65 -13.62 -19.82 -8.42
N MET A 66 -14.10 -18.93 -9.31
CA MET A 66 -13.34 -17.85 -9.93
C MET A 66 -13.84 -16.50 -9.40
N GLN A 67 -12.94 -15.59 -9.03
CA GLN A 67 -13.31 -14.32 -8.41
C GLN A 67 -12.46 -13.16 -8.96
N PHE A 68 -13.11 -12.01 -9.19
CA PHE A 68 -12.41 -10.73 -9.34
C PHE A 68 -12.07 -10.15 -7.97
N GLN A 69 -10.80 -9.79 -7.78
CA GLN A 69 -10.31 -9.18 -6.55
C GLN A 69 -9.43 -7.97 -6.84
N ASN A 70 -9.44 -6.99 -5.94
CA ASN A 70 -8.45 -5.91 -5.94
C ASN A 70 -7.23 -6.39 -5.14
N GLY A 71 -6.24 -6.97 -5.81
CA GLY A 71 -5.03 -7.51 -5.19
C GLY A 71 -4.12 -6.43 -4.60
N TYR A 72 -4.16 -5.22 -5.16
CA TYR A 72 -3.50 -4.05 -4.60
C TYR A 72 -4.33 -2.80 -4.88
N THR A 73 -4.55 -1.97 -3.85
CA THR A 73 -5.15 -0.65 -4.04
C THR A 73 -4.55 0.32 -3.03
N ALA A 74 -3.87 1.36 -3.50
CA ALA A 74 -3.20 2.31 -2.63
C ALA A 74 -3.29 3.74 -3.15
N LEU A 75 -3.30 4.69 -2.22
CA LEU A 75 -3.13 6.11 -2.48
C LEU A 75 -1.76 6.54 -1.96
N GLY A 76 -0.92 7.07 -2.86
CA GLY A 76 0.37 7.64 -2.54
C GLY A 76 0.35 9.16 -2.62
N ILE A 77 1.00 9.81 -1.65
CA ILE A 77 1.27 11.24 -1.66
C ILE A 77 2.74 11.43 -1.30
N SER A 78 3.49 12.05 -2.19
CA SER A 78 4.89 12.39 -1.95
C SER A 78 5.13 13.82 -2.37
N GLY A 79 6.13 14.48 -1.78
CA GLY A 79 6.42 15.83 -2.20
C GLY A 79 7.64 16.45 -1.56
N LYS A 80 8.07 17.56 -2.17
CA LYS A 80 9.20 18.37 -1.74
C LYS A 80 8.70 19.49 -0.84
N LEU A 81 8.89 19.34 0.47
CA LEU A 81 8.56 20.35 1.49
C LEU A 81 9.57 21.50 1.47
N HIS A 82 10.84 21.17 1.28
CA HIS A 82 11.96 22.11 1.25
C HIS A 82 13.03 21.63 0.25
N GLU A 83 14.05 22.44 -0.06
CA GLU A 83 15.14 22.06 -0.97
C GLU A 83 15.83 20.73 -0.65
N ARG A 84 15.85 20.37 0.64
CA ARG A 84 16.49 19.18 1.18
C ARG A 84 15.54 18.24 1.92
N VAL A 85 14.24 18.54 1.96
CA VAL A 85 13.28 17.75 2.76
C VAL A 85 12.13 17.34 1.87
N ASN A 86 11.97 16.03 1.74
CA ASN A 86 10.84 15.40 1.06
C ASN A 86 10.03 14.60 2.07
N PHE A 87 8.77 14.33 1.75
CA PHE A 87 7.93 13.39 2.48
C PHE A 87 7.38 12.33 1.55
N ASN A 88 7.09 11.16 2.11
CA ASN A 88 6.41 10.07 1.44
C ASN A 88 5.35 9.49 2.36
N PHE A 89 4.13 9.42 1.83
CA PHE A 89 2.98 8.81 2.47
C PHE A 89 2.34 7.81 1.50
N ARG A 90 1.98 6.62 1.97
CA ARG A 90 1.21 5.64 1.21
C ARG A 90 0.24 4.89 2.10
N ASN A 91 -1.03 4.93 1.73
CA ASN A 91 -2.10 4.18 2.37
C ASN A 91 -2.60 3.07 1.43
N ARG A 92 -2.63 1.83 1.91
CA ARG A 92 -3.11 0.66 1.18
C ARG A 92 -4.51 0.28 1.69
N PHE A 93 -5.51 0.44 0.84
CA PHE A 93 -6.92 0.27 1.20
C PHE A 93 -7.35 -1.19 1.39
N ASN A 94 -6.66 -2.14 0.75
CA ASN A 94 -6.94 -3.57 0.91
C ASN A 94 -6.12 -4.23 2.02
N LYS A 95 -5.80 -3.46 3.07
CA LYS A 95 -5.13 -3.90 4.31
C LYS A 95 -5.90 -3.32 5.51
N GLY A 96 -5.91 -4.03 6.64
CA GLY A 96 -6.63 -3.58 7.84
C GLY A 96 -6.18 -2.20 8.33
N GLY A 97 -7.12 -1.39 8.81
CA GLY A 97 -6.90 0.01 9.23
C GLY A 97 -6.57 0.20 10.70
N GLU A 98 -6.55 -0.87 11.50
CA GLU A 98 -6.37 -0.79 12.96
C GLU A 98 -5.06 -0.09 13.32
N VAL A 99 -5.15 0.85 14.26
CA VAL A 99 -4.00 1.57 14.79
C VAL A 99 -3.13 0.59 15.57
N GLN A 100 -1.85 0.56 15.23
CA GLN A 100 -0.87 -0.30 15.86
C GLN A 100 -0.31 0.40 17.10
N SER A 101 -0.25 -0.28 18.24
CA SER A 101 0.02 0.34 19.55
C SER A 101 1.43 0.88 19.74
N LEU A 102 2.45 0.29 19.11
CA LEU A 102 3.83 0.79 19.19
C LEU A 102 4.07 1.91 18.16
N ASP A 103 3.62 1.70 16.92
CA ASP A 103 3.83 2.63 15.81
C ASP A 103 2.87 3.83 15.82
N GLN A 104 1.75 3.75 16.54
CA GLN A 104 0.69 4.78 16.62
C GLN A 104 0.15 5.20 15.23
N LEU A 105 0.20 4.27 14.27
CA LEU A 105 -0.26 4.44 12.89
C LEU A 105 -1.14 3.27 12.49
N GLY A 106 -2.11 3.52 11.59
CA GLY A 106 -2.92 2.46 10.98
C GLY A 106 -2.04 1.44 10.26
N ASN A 107 -2.36 0.15 10.37
CA ASN A 107 -1.63 -0.92 9.71
C ASN A 107 -1.67 -0.81 8.16
N ASN A 108 -2.70 -0.16 7.62
CA ASN A 108 -2.87 0.20 6.22
C ASN A 108 -1.91 1.29 5.74
N ILE A 109 -1.31 2.08 6.63
CA ILE A 109 -0.27 3.05 6.28
C ILE A 109 1.03 2.28 6.11
N GLU A 110 1.47 2.13 4.86
CA GLU A 110 2.71 1.43 4.51
C GLU A 110 3.91 2.38 4.61
N LEU A 111 3.79 3.60 4.08
CA LEU A 111 4.84 4.61 4.14
C LEU A 111 4.31 5.85 4.85
N ALA A 112 5.09 6.37 5.80
CA ALA A 112 4.87 7.65 6.44
C ALA A 112 6.21 8.14 7.00
N TYR A 113 7.05 8.69 6.12
CA TYR A 113 8.39 9.13 6.50
C TYR A 113 8.80 10.42 5.79
N ILE A 114 9.77 11.11 6.38
CA ILE A 114 10.50 12.21 5.76
C ILE A 114 11.88 11.74 5.31
N ASP A 115 12.35 12.28 4.19
CA ASP A 115 13.69 12.06 3.65
C ASP A 115 14.42 13.40 3.61
N ILE A 116 15.52 13.47 4.36
CA ILE A 116 16.34 14.65 4.56
C ILE A 116 17.67 14.45 3.86
N LYS A 117 17.95 15.27 2.86
CA LYS A 117 19.25 15.36 2.21
C LYS A 117 20.22 16.14 3.10
N ALA A 118 20.95 15.42 3.95
CA ALA A 118 21.94 15.99 4.87
C ALA A 118 23.16 16.56 4.14
N SER A 119 23.59 15.90 3.05
CA SER A 119 24.67 16.36 2.16
C SER A 119 24.40 15.91 0.71
N PRO A 120 25.24 16.26 -0.28
CA PRO A 120 25.11 15.75 -1.64
C PRO A 120 25.07 14.22 -1.75
N SER A 121 25.74 13.51 -0.84
CA SER A 121 25.88 12.05 -0.83
C SER A 121 25.24 11.36 0.37
N LEU A 122 24.68 12.09 1.33
CA LEU A 122 24.08 11.52 2.54
C LEU A 122 22.62 11.92 2.68
N ASN A 123 21.76 10.92 2.81
CA ASN A 123 20.33 11.05 3.09
C ASN A 123 19.98 10.39 4.43
N ILE A 124 19.00 10.96 5.12
CA ILE A 124 18.47 10.46 6.39
C ILE A 124 16.97 10.30 6.23
N LYS A 125 16.44 9.12 6.57
CA LYS A 125 15.01 8.81 6.59
C LYS A 125 14.52 8.66 8.02
N LEU A 126 13.38 9.24 8.34
CA LEU A 126 12.75 9.17 9.66
C LEU A 126 11.26 8.91 9.52
N GLY A 127 10.74 7.90 10.22
CA GLY A 127 9.32 7.54 10.23
C GLY A 127 9.07 6.09 9.82
N LYS A 128 7.85 5.80 9.37
CA LYS A 128 7.46 4.45 8.91
C LYS A 128 7.92 4.22 7.49
N MET A 129 8.81 3.26 7.31
CA MET A 129 9.43 2.96 6.03
C MET A 129 9.55 1.45 5.82
N PHE A 130 9.91 1.07 4.59
CA PHE A 130 10.20 -0.32 4.28
C PHE A 130 11.51 -0.77 4.95
N ALA A 131 11.49 -1.93 5.59
CA ALA A 131 12.65 -2.58 6.19
C ALA A 131 13.53 -3.22 5.10
N SER A 132 14.82 -2.88 5.10
CA SER A 132 15.76 -3.35 4.07
C SER A 132 16.20 -4.78 4.35
N TYR A 133 15.45 -5.75 3.84
CA TYR A 133 15.78 -7.18 3.97
C TYR A 133 16.83 -7.69 2.97
N GLY A 134 17.22 -6.85 2.01
CA GLY A 134 18.23 -7.18 0.99
C GLY A 134 17.65 -7.96 -0.18
N GLY A 135 17.76 -7.41 -1.38
CA GLY A 135 17.16 -7.96 -2.60
C GLY A 135 16.76 -6.84 -3.55
N TYR A 136 16.76 -7.10 -4.85
CA TYR A 136 16.47 -6.09 -5.86
C TYR A 136 14.96 -5.76 -5.96
N GLU A 137 14.10 -6.71 -5.58
CA GLU A 137 12.63 -6.57 -5.58
C GLU A 137 12.15 -5.41 -4.69
N TYR A 138 12.91 -5.08 -3.64
CA TYR A 138 12.57 -4.01 -2.69
C TYR A 138 12.80 -2.59 -3.25
N GLU A 139 13.44 -2.46 -4.41
CA GLU A 139 13.59 -1.18 -5.10
C GLU A 139 12.43 -0.90 -6.07
N PHE A 140 11.61 -1.90 -6.39
CA PHE A 140 10.46 -1.73 -7.28
C PHE A 140 9.21 -1.25 -6.56
N SER A 141 8.31 -0.61 -7.32
CA SER A 141 6.98 -0.31 -6.83
C SER A 141 6.21 -1.61 -6.58
N VAL A 142 5.36 -1.61 -5.56
CA VAL A 142 4.47 -2.74 -5.26
C VAL A 142 3.56 -3.09 -6.44
N MET A 143 3.25 -2.11 -7.28
CA MET A 143 2.47 -2.31 -8.49
C MET A 143 3.19 -3.23 -9.49
N ASP A 144 4.51 -3.12 -9.58
CA ASP A 144 5.32 -3.77 -10.61
C ASP A 144 5.69 -5.22 -10.23
N ILE A 145 5.40 -5.62 -8.99
CA ILE A 145 5.75 -6.93 -8.45
C ILE A 145 4.50 -7.79 -8.40
N LEU A 146 4.42 -8.79 -9.29
CA LEU A 146 3.28 -9.71 -9.35
C LEU A 146 3.11 -10.48 -8.03
N GLU A 147 4.20 -11.11 -7.59
CA GLU A 147 4.32 -11.87 -6.36
C GLU A 147 5.70 -11.58 -5.76
N TYR A 148 5.72 -11.31 -4.47
CA TYR A 148 6.98 -11.10 -3.76
C TYR A 148 7.59 -12.42 -3.35
N ASN A 149 8.89 -12.41 -3.09
CA ASN A 149 9.55 -13.50 -2.38
C ASN A 149 8.90 -13.81 -1.01
N ASP A 150 9.18 -15.01 -0.51
CA ASP A 150 8.63 -15.52 0.75
C ASP A 150 8.96 -14.63 1.95
N ILE A 151 10.09 -13.92 1.94
CA ILE A 151 10.49 -13.04 3.04
C ILE A 151 9.49 -11.88 3.14
N TYR A 152 9.09 -11.26 2.04
CA TYR A 152 8.11 -10.17 2.09
C TYR A 152 6.75 -10.66 2.62
N GLY A 153 6.33 -11.86 2.21
CA GLY A 153 5.04 -12.42 2.63
C GLY A 153 4.97 -12.76 4.12
N ASN A 154 6.11 -13.06 4.74
CA ASN A 154 6.17 -13.57 6.11
C ASN A 154 6.89 -12.64 7.12
N ALA A 155 7.67 -11.68 6.64
CA ALA A 155 8.37 -10.71 7.49
C ALA A 155 7.62 -9.38 7.57
N LEU A 156 7.80 -8.69 8.68
CA LEU A 156 7.18 -7.38 8.89
C LEU A 156 7.85 -6.32 7.99
N ALA A 157 7.17 -5.95 6.90
CA ALA A 157 7.74 -5.11 5.85
C ALA A 157 7.86 -3.62 6.20
N PHE A 158 6.85 -3.03 6.84
CA PHE A 158 6.75 -1.58 7.04
C PHE A 158 6.70 -1.23 8.52
N VAL A 159 7.76 -0.59 9.01
CA VAL A 159 7.98 -0.32 10.43
C VAL A 159 8.57 1.06 10.65
N THR A 160 8.32 1.61 11.83
CA THR A 160 8.85 2.91 12.23
C THR A 160 10.32 2.82 12.65
N GLY A 161 11.11 3.80 12.25
CA GLY A 161 12.47 3.96 12.74
C GLY A 161 13.24 5.04 11.99
N ALA A 162 14.55 4.85 11.91
CA ALA A 162 15.47 5.76 11.24
C ALA A 162 16.38 4.99 10.29
N GLY A 163 16.78 5.64 9.20
CA GLY A 163 17.73 5.10 8.25
C GLY A 163 18.66 6.16 7.71
N ILE A 164 19.86 5.74 7.33
CA ILE A 164 20.82 6.55 6.59
C ILE A 164 21.17 5.85 5.29
N THR A 165 21.39 6.66 4.26
CA THR A 165 21.87 6.18 2.96
C THR A 165 23.03 7.05 2.52
N TYR A 166 24.17 6.43 2.23
CA TYR A 166 25.39 7.08 1.80
C TYR A 166 25.78 6.62 0.39
N GLN A 167 25.86 7.55 -0.56
CA GLN A 167 26.36 7.33 -1.90
C GLN A 167 27.89 7.43 -1.88
N ALA A 168 28.58 6.29 -1.91
CA ALA A 168 30.04 6.24 -1.85
C ALA A 168 30.71 6.49 -3.20
N LEU A 169 30.13 5.95 -4.28
CA LEU A 169 30.55 6.11 -5.68
C LEU A 169 29.30 6.25 -6.55
N GLU A 170 29.42 6.54 -7.85
CA GLU A 170 28.27 6.71 -8.75
C GLU A 170 27.29 5.53 -8.71
N ASP A 171 27.83 4.29 -8.72
CA ASP A 171 27.04 3.06 -8.73
C ASP A 171 26.97 2.33 -7.37
N HIS A 172 27.57 2.89 -6.31
CA HIS A 172 27.66 2.22 -5.01
C HIS A 172 27.05 3.03 -3.88
N LYS A 173 26.03 2.44 -3.24
CA LYS A 173 25.22 3.04 -2.19
C LYS A 173 25.18 2.10 -0.97
N PHE A 174 25.45 2.64 0.21
CA PHE A 174 25.33 1.94 1.48
C PHE A 174 24.12 2.44 2.24
N GLY A 175 23.33 1.51 2.77
CA GLY A 175 22.16 1.80 3.61
C GLY A 175 22.33 1.16 4.99
N LEU A 176 21.94 1.88 6.02
CA LEU A 176 21.81 1.36 7.38
C LEU A 176 20.47 1.80 7.95
N GLN A 177 19.73 0.88 8.57
CA GLN A 177 18.46 1.20 9.23
C GLN A 177 18.46 0.66 10.66
N VAL A 178 17.85 1.43 11.56
CA VAL A 178 17.49 1.03 12.93
C VAL A 178 15.98 1.18 13.02
N LEU A 179 15.29 0.05 13.14
CA LEU A 179 13.84 -0.04 13.01
C LEU A 179 13.26 -0.78 14.21
N ASN A 180 12.01 -0.47 14.53
CA ASN A 180 11.24 -1.30 15.44
C ASN A 180 11.12 -2.72 14.88
N SER A 181 11.26 -3.72 15.74
CA SER A 181 11.09 -5.13 15.37
C SER A 181 9.62 -5.54 15.20
N ARG A 182 8.69 -4.68 15.63
CA ARG A 182 7.23 -4.89 15.61
C ARG A 182 6.49 -3.55 15.49
N THR A 183 5.19 -3.61 15.21
CA THR A 183 4.30 -2.43 15.15
C THR A 183 3.36 -2.33 16.35
N MET A 184 3.20 -3.41 17.12
CA MET A 184 2.31 -3.53 18.27
C MET A 184 3.08 -3.94 19.52
N LEU A 185 2.53 -3.66 20.69
CA LEU A 185 3.03 -4.15 21.98
C LEU A 185 2.79 -5.66 22.12
N TYR A 186 3.50 -6.31 23.04
CA TYR A 186 3.34 -7.75 23.29
C TYR A 186 1.94 -8.11 23.80
N GLU A 187 1.34 -7.27 24.63
CA GLU A 187 -0.04 -7.46 25.10
C GLU A 187 -1.04 -7.52 23.95
N ASP A 188 -0.86 -6.72 22.90
CA ASP A 188 -1.77 -6.70 21.75
C ASP A 188 -1.49 -7.84 20.75
N LEU A 189 -0.23 -8.30 20.67
CA LEU A 189 0.18 -9.39 19.79
C LEU A 189 -0.17 -10.76 20.33
N TYR A 190 0.03 -10.97 21.64
CA TYR A 190 -0.04 -12.27 22.27
C TYR A 190 -1.14 -12.38 23.34
N GLY A 191 -1.75 -11.26 23.74
CA GLY A 191 -2.75 -11.23 24.81
C GLY A 191 -2.15 -11.72 26.13
N ASP A 192 -2.95 -12.46 26.89
CA ASP A 192 -2.53 -13.10 28.15
C ASP A 192 -1.62 -14.33 27.94
N VAL A 193 -1.36 -14.73 26.69
CA VAL A 193 -0.59 -15.94 26.34
C VAL A 193 0.89 -15.60 26.17
N ILE A 194 1.47 -14.94 27.16
CA ILE A 194 2.91 -14.70 27.22
C ILE A 194 3.50 -15.80 28.12
N ALA A 195 4.48 -16.55 27.61
CA ALA A 195 5.18 -17.53 28.43
C ALA A 195 5.83 -16.82 29.64
N GLU A 196 5.86 -17.51 30.78
CA GLU A 196 6.58 -17.02 31.97
C GLU A 196 8.02 -16.63 31.56
N ASP A 197 8.46 -15.45 31.99
CA ASP A 197 9.78 -14.84 31.72
C ASP A 197 10.02 -14.16 30.35
N ILE A 198 9.02 -14.01 29.47
CA ILE A 198 9.19 -13.17 28.28
C ILE A 198 8.95 -11.70 28.65
N GLN A 199 10.04 -10.90 28.61
CA GLN A 199 9.97 -9.45 28.76
C GLN A 199 9.94 -8.76 27.40
N GLU A 200 9.14 -7.70 27.32
CA GLU A 200 9.10 -6.86 26.14
C GLU A 200 10.45 -6.13 25.97
N PRO A 201 11.08 -6.19 24.78
CA PRO A 201 12.31 -5.45 24.49
C PRO A 201 12.12 -3.95 24.78
N ILE A 202 13.06 -3.40 25.55
CA ILE A 202 13.14 -1.97 25.90
C ILE A 202 13.51 -1.13 24.66
#